data_AF-X1L587-F1
#
_entry.id   AF-X1L587-F1
#
_cell.length_a   1.000
_cell.length_b   1.000
_cell.length_c   1.000
_cell.angle_alpha   90.00
_cell.angle_beta   90.00
_cell.angle_gamma   90.00
#
_symmetry.space_group_name_H-M   'P 1'
#
loop_
_entity.id
_entity.type
_entity.pdbx_description
1 polymer ?
#
loop_
_entity_poly.entity_id
_entity_poly.type
_entity_poly.pdbx_seq_one_letter_code
_entity_poly.pdbx_strand_id
1 'polypeptide(L)'
;YIDKGYNICASTNSQAYGGVNHEDPLTNRAIDETRGMIIAYKGKPINAVYHSDSGGYTEDSENVWGSFLPYLRSVKSKFEEKVSPPHHTWTCSIDEKDLTKKLQKQGYKVNSIVSIEPVKKSETGRISKLVFIIDNNEVINMKANDFRSLIGADLIRSTLFNIKVIGKEINIAKDTEDKKEIEDKKEQGESMKEILEQKKDWTIKELLELMMKRKEEREKEKAEKIPEVEIVKSNTPLTFIFSGSGNG
;
A
#
# COMPACT_ATOMS: atom_id res chain seq x y z
N TYR A 1 -21.92 -7.47 -25.91
CA TYR A 1 -23.36 -7.53 -25.60
C TYR A 1 -24.24 -7.54 -26.85
N ILE A 2 -23.81 -6.91 -27.94
CA ILE A 2 -24.57 -6.79 -29.19
C ILE A 2 -25.04 -8.16 -29.71
N ASP A 3 -24.17 -9.17 -29.71
CA ASP A 3 -24.53 -10.54 -30.15
C ASP A 3 -25.60 -11.22 -29.26
N LYS A 4 -25.82 -10.68 -28.06
CA LYS A 4 -26.86 -11.13 -27.12
C LYS A 4 -28.13 -10.26 -27.19
N GLY A 5 -28.20 -9.30 -28.12
CA GLY A 5 -29.38 -8.44 -28.37
C GLY A 5 -29.48 -7.17 -27.52
N TYR A 6 -28.41 -6.74 -26.83
CA TYR A 6 -28.43 -5.53 -26.00
C TYR A 6 -27.09 -4.78 -25.99
N ASN A 7 -27.13 -3.50 -25.62
CA ASN A 7 -25.95 -2.62 -25.60
C ASN A 7 -25.35 -2.47 -24.20
N ILE A 8 -26.18 -2.48 -23.15
CA ILE A 8 -25.79 -2.27 -21.74
C ILE A 8 -26.47 -3.30 -20.84
N CYS A 9 -25.87 -3.59 -19.68
CA CYS A 9 -26.49 -4.43 -18.65
C CYS A 9 -26.76 -3.63 -17.37
N ALA A 10 -27.75 -4.07 -16.59
CA ALA A 10 -28.16 -3.44 -15.32
C ALA A 10 -27.25 -3.82 -14.13
N SER A 11 -25.95 -3.97 -14.38
CA SER A 11 -24.93 -4.26 -13.36
C SER A 11 -23.80 -3.23 -13.43
N THR A 12 -22.88 -3.29 -12.47
CA THR A 12 -21.66 -2.46 -12.45
C THR A 12 -20.75 -2.67 -13.67
N ASN A 13 -21.00 -3.68 -14.51
CA ASN A 13 -20.32 -3.83 -15.79
C ASN A 13 -20.73 -2.78 -16.83
N SER A 14 -21.88 -2.12 -16.67
CA SER A 14 -22.28 -0.99 -17.52
C SER A 14 -22.83 0.16 -16.66
N GLN A 15 -24.02 -0.02 -16.10
CA GLN A 15 -24.67 0.95 -15.23
C GLN A 15 -25.53 0.21 -14.22
N ALA A 16 -25.43 0.58 -12.94
CA ALA A 16 -26.37 0.07 -11.94
C ALA A 16 -27.77 0.65 -12.21
N TYR A 17 -28.73 -0.19 -12.56
CA TYR A 17 -30.13 0.19 -12.72
C TYR A 17 -31.00 -0.73 -11.86
N GLY A 18 -31.63 -0.15 -10.83
CA GLY A 18 -32.49 -0.88 -9.88
C GLY A 18 -33.88 -1.25 -10.44
N GLY A 19 -34.19 -0.84 -11.67
CA GLY A 19 -35.54 -0.99 -12.25
C GLY A 19 -36.47 0.17 -11.87
N VAL A 20 -37.65 0.18 -12.50
CA VAL A 20 -38.66 1.24 -12.36
C VAL A 20 -39.09 1.50 -10.90
N ASN A 21 -39.04 0.48 -10.04
CA ASN A 21 -39.41 0.60 -8.62
C ASN A 21 -38.39 1.40 -7.79
N HIS A 22 -37.20 1.68 -8.33
CA HIS A 22 -36.15 2.48 -7.68
C HIS A 22 -36.06 3.90 -8.27
N GLU A 23 -36.97 4.28 -9.16
CA GLU A 23 -36.99 5.64 -9.72
C GLU A 23 -37.47 6.65 -8.67
N ASP A 24 -36.78 7.79 -8.61
CA ASP A 24 -37.10 8.88 -7.71
C ASP A 24 -37.47 10.15 -8.52
N PRO A 25 -38.54 10.88 -8.17
CA PRO A 25 -38.94 12.09 -8.87
C PRO A 25 -37.84 13.14 -9.05
N LEU A 26 -36.90 13.24 -8.10
CA LEU A 26 -35.74 14.15 -8.21
C LEU A 26 -34.77 13.69 -9.29
N THR A 27 -34.50 12.38 -9.37
CA THR A 27 -33.63 11.82 -10.42
C THR A 27 -34.30 11.90 -11.80
N ASN A 28 -35.62 11.67 -11.88
CA ASN A 28 -36.37 11.81 -13.13
C ASN A 28 -36.33 13.24 -13.65
N ARG A 29 -36.52 14.24 -12.77
CA ARG A 29 -36.37 15.65 -13.15
C ARG A 29 -34.98 15.96 -13.69
N ALA A 30 -33.92 15.47 -13.03
CA ALA A 30 -32.55 15.68 -13.50
C ALA A 30 -32.29 15.06 -14.88
N ILE A 31 -32.89 13.89 -15.17
CA ILE A 31 -32.83 13.25 -16.50
C ILE A 31 -33.56 14.11 -17.53
N ASP A 32 -34.76 14.58 -17.22
CA ASP A 32 -35.55 15.42 -18.13
C ASP A 32 -34.86 16.75 -18.45
N GLU A 33 -34.26 17.39 -17.44
CA GLU A 33 -33.51 18.64 -17.58
C GLU A 33 -32.22 18.47 -18.40
N THR A 34 -31.65 17.27 -18.44
CA THR A 34 -30.42 16.95 -19.19
C THR A 34 -30.67 16.17 -20.47
N ARG A 35 -31.93 16.12 -20.93
CA ARG A 35 -32.33 15.34 -22.11
C ARG A 35 -31.53 15.72 -23.35
N GLY A 36 -30.89 14.71 -23.95
CA GLY A 36 -30.11 14.86 -25.18
C GLY A 36 -28.71 15.46 -24.98
N MET A 37 -28.32 15.78 -23.74
CA MET A 37 -26.97 16.22 -23.44
C MET A 37 -26.00 15.03 -23.42
N ILE A 38 -24.85 15.19 -24.06
CA ILE A 38 -23.76 14.22 -24.03
C ILE A 38 -22.45 14.92 -23.70
N ILE A 39 -21.51 14.18 -23.12
CA ILE A 39 -20.14 14.64 -22.95
C ILE A 39 -19.33 14.18 -24.16
N ALA A 40 -18.66 15.12 -24.82
CA ALA A 40 -17.89 14.85 -26.04
C ALA A 40 -16.48 15.44 -25.95
N TYR A 41 -15.51 14.75 -26.56
CA TYR A 41 -14.14 15.22 -26.75
C TYR A 41 -13.80 15.18 -28.23
N LYS A 42 -13.36 16.31 -28.80
CA LYS A 42 -13.12 16.48 -30.25
C LYS A 42 -14.30 16.01 -31.12
N GLY A 43 -15.52 16.38 -30.70
CA GLY A 43 -16.76 16.09 -31.44
C GLY A 43 -17.23 14.63 -31.38
N LYS A 44 -16.59 13.76 -30.61
CA LYS A 44 -17.00 12.36 -30.41
C LYS A 44 -17.45 12.12 -28.96
N PRO A 45 -18.50 11.33 -28.71
CA PRO A 45 -18.88 10.93 -27.35
C PRO A 45 -17.71 10.30 -26.60
N ILE A 46 -17.54 10.64 -25.32
CA ILE A 46 -16.49 10.06 -24.47
C ILE A 46 -16.95 8.76 -23.82
N ASN A 47 -15.99 7.99 -23.30
CA ASN A 47 -16.27 6.97 -22.29
C ASN A 47 -16.41 7.64 -20.91
N ALA A 48 -17.65 7.91 -20.49
CA ALA A 48 -17.98 8.64 -19.25
C ALA A 48 -17.99 7.72 -18.01
N VAL A 49 -16.85 7.12 -17.71
CA VAL A 49 -16.66 6.28 -16.52
C VAL A 49 -16.76 7.09 -15.23
N TYR A 50 -17.30 6.47 -14.18
CA TYR A 50 -17.41 7.04 -12.84
C TYR A 50 -17.19 5.95 -11.78
N HIS A 51 -16.97 6.36 -10.54
CA HIS A 51 -16.78 5.48 -9.38
C HIS A 51 -17.30 6.16 -8.11
N SER A 52 -17.39 5.42 -7.00
CA SER A 52 -18.04 5.90 -5.77
C SER A 52 -17.19 6.90 -4.99
N ASP A 53 -15.89 6.63 -4.83
CA ASP A 53 -14.97 7.46 -4.04
C ASP A 53 -13.53 7.28 -4.53
N SER A 54 -12.89 8.39 -4.90
CA SER A 54 -11.53 8.40 -5.43
C SER A 54 -10.44 8.31 -4.36
N GLY A 55 -10.76 8.41 -3.07
CA GLY A 55 -9.75 8.46 -2.02
C GLY A 55 -8.85 9.70 -2.10
N GLY A 56 -9.35 10.78 -2.72
CA GLY A 56 -8.69 12.10 -2.83
C GLY A 56 -8.21 12.50 -4.22
N TYR A 57 -7.92 11.55 -5.11
CA TYR A 57 -7.56 11.81 -6.51
C TYR A 57 -8.18 10.76 -7.44
N THR A 58 -8.72 11.23 -8.56
CA THR A 58 -9.05 10.35 -9.69
C THR A 58 -7.76 9.83 -10.36
N GLU A 59 -7.87 8.80 -11.19
CA GLU A 59 -6.70 8.12 -11.75
C GLU A 59 -6.60 8.30 -13.27
N ASP A 60 -5.37 8.29 -13.79
CA ASP A 60 -5.11 8.26 -15.22
C ASP A 60 -5.58 6.95 -15.85
N SER A 61 -6.21 7.05 -17.02
CA SER A 61 -6.80 5.89 -17.69
C SER A 61 -5.80 4.77 -18.02
N GLU A 62 -4.53 5.07 -18.26
CA GLU A 62 -3.48 4.08 -18.50
C GLU A 62 -3.11 3.30 -17.25
N ASN A 63 -3.28 3.88 -16.06
CA ASN A 63 -3.02 3.20 -14.80
C ASN A 63 -4.14 2.23 -14.43
N VAL A 64 -5.35 2.43 -14.98
CA VAL A 64 -6.52 1.57 -14.74
C VAL A 64 -6.72 0.56 -15.88
N TRP A 65 -6.76 1.02 -17.14
CA TRP A 65 -7.10 0.22 -18.32
C TRP A 65 -5.95 0.05 -19.32
N GLY A 66 -4.78 0.64 -19.06
CA GLY A 66 -3.59 0.47 -19.91
C GLY A 66 -3.52 1.34 -21.17
N SER A 67 -4.52 2.18 -21.43
CA SER A 67 -4.53 3.09 -22.58
C SER A 67 -4.68 4.56 -22.15
N PHE A 68 -3.86 5.43 -22.72
CA PHE A 68 -3.93 6.87 -22.50
C PHE A 68 -5.17 7.48 -23.16
N LEU A 69 -5.93 8.26 -22.40
CA LEU A 69 -7.10 9.00 -22.87
C LEU A 69 -7.02 10.46 -22.38
N PRO A 70 -6.95 11.45 -23.29
CA PRO A 70 -6.72 12.86 -22.93
C PRO A 70 -7.75 13.48 -21.98
N TYR A 71 -8.96 12.93 -21.92
CA TYR A 71 -10.07 13.43 -21.11
C TYR A 71 -10.28 12.65 -19.80
N LEU A 72 -9.58 11.54 -19.60
CA LEU A 72 -9.60 10.77 -18.35
C LEU A 72 -8.24 10.89 -17.68
N ARG A 73 -7.97 12.06 -17.12
CA ARG A 73 -6.72 12.42 -16.43
C ARG A 73 -6.93 12.55 -14.93
N SER A 74 -5.90 12.23 -14.18
CA SER A 74 -5.92 12.41 -12.73
C SER A 74 -6.18 13.87 -12.37
N VAL A 75 -7.19 14.07 -11.52
CA VAL A 75 -7.55 15.36 -10.92
C VAL A 75 -7.87 15.16 -9.44
N LYS A 76 -7.57 16.19 -8.64
CA LYS A 76 -7.86 16.20 -7.19
C LYS A 76 -9.37 16.22 -6.93
N SER A 77 -9.85 15.28 -6.13
CA SER A 77 -11.23 15.23 -5.63
C SER A 77 -11.32 15.84 -4.24
N LYS A 78 -11.68 17.13 -4.17
CA LYS A 78 -11.58 17.94 -2.93
C LYS A 78 -12.70 17.71 -1.91
N PHE A 79 -13.78 17.04 -2.30
CA PHE A 79 -15.00 16.97 -1.49
C PHE A 79 -15.15 15.64 -0.76
N GLU A 80 -14.46 14.59 -1.18
CA GLU A 80 -14.57 13.25 -0.58
C GLU A 80 -14.16 13.25 0.89
N GLU A 81 -13.06 13.91 1.25
CA GLU A 81 -12.62 14.01 2.64
C GLU A 81 -13.62 14.78 3.54
N LYS A 82 -14.36 15.73 2.95
CA LYS A 82 -15.36 16.53 3.68
C LYS A 82 -16.69 15.80 3.84
N VAL A 83 -17.13 15.12 2.78
CA VAL A 83 -18.40 14.38 2.76
C VAL A 83 -18.23 13.03 3.46
N SER A 84 -16.99 12.52 3.56
CA SER A 84 -16.62 11.21 4.07
C SER A 84 -17.61 10.12 3.63
N PRO A 85 -17.66 9.79 2.32
CA PRO A 85 -18.55 8.77 1.80
C PRO A 85 -18.50 7.47 2.62
N PRO A 86 -19.59 6.68 2.65
CA PRO A 86 -19.55 5.35 3.22
C PRO A 86 -18.38 4.56 2.62
N HIS A 87 -17.54 4.00 3.49
CA HIS A 87 -16.33 3.26 3.12
C HIS A 87 -15.19 4.10 2.52
N HIS A 88 -15.16 5.42 2.78
CA HIS A 88 -14.03 6.27 2.41
C HIS A 88 -12.70 5.72 2.92
N THR A 89 -12.69 5.17 4.13
CA THR A 89 -11.62 4.32 4.65
C THR A 89 -12.16 2.92 4.91
N TRP A 90 -11.30 1.92 4.73
CA TRP A 90 -11.66 0.53 4.92
C TRP A 90 -10.47 -0.27 5.40
N THR A 91 -10.76 -1.36 6.12
CA THR A 91 -9.77 -2.34 6.53
C THR A 91 -10.35 -3.73 6.36
N CYS A 92 -9.55 -4.69 5.88
CA CYS A 92 -9.91 -6.10 5.86
C CYS A 92 -8.73 -6.96 6.26
N SER A 93 -8.99 -8.07 6.94
CA SER A 93 -8.01 -9.12 7.20
C SER A 93 -8.29 -10.34 6.35
N ILE A 94 -7.24 -10.95 5.82
CA ILE A 94 -7.31 -12.18 5.03
C ILE A 94 -6.27 -13.14 5.57
N ASP A 95 -6.72 -14.31 5.99
CA ASP A 95 -5.81 -15.37 6.42
C ASP A 95 -5.07 -15.96 5.22
N GLU A 96 -3.78 -16.24 5.42
CA GLU A 96 -2.89 -16.80 4.41
C GLU A 96 -3.48 -18.08 3.78
N LYS A 97 -4.03 -18.97 4.61
CA LYS A 97 -4.63 -20.22 4.13
C LYS A 97 -5.79 -19.99 3.17
N ASP A 98 -6.62 -18.98 3.43
CA ASP A 98 -7.77 -18.69 2.59
C ASP A 98 -7.36 -17.96 1.31
N LEU A 99 -6.36 -17.09 1.40
CA LEU A 99 -5.74 -16.48 0.24
C LEU A 99 -5.10 -17.53 -0.69
N THR A 100 -4.35 -18.47 -0.11
CA THR A 100 -3.73 -19.59 -0.84
C THR A 100 -4.78 -20.44 -1.54
N LYS A 101 -5.88 -20.80 -0.87
CA LYS A 101 -7.00 -21.52 -1.51
C LYS A 101 -7.60 -20.74 -2.68
N LYS A 102 -7.77 -19.41 -2.55
CA LYS A 102 -8.30 -18.57 -3.64
C LYS A 102 -7.36 -18.57 -4.85
N LEU A 103 -6.05 -18.46 -4.63
CA LEU A 103 -5.04 -18.53 -5.70
C LEU A 103 -5.01 -19.92 -6.37
N GLN A 104 -5.05 -21.00 -5.59
CA GLN A 104 -5.10 -22.36 -6.13
C GLN A 104 -6.33 -22.59 -7.02
N LYS A 105 -7.50 -22.07 -6.63
CA LYS A 105 -8.72 -22.14 -7.45
C LYS A 105 -8.61 -21.42 -8.79
N GLN A 106 -7.73 -20.42 -8.91
CA GLN A 106 -7.41 -19.74 -10.18
C GLN A 106 -6.31 -20.45 -10.98
N GLY A 107 -5.80 -21.59 -10.50
CA GLY A 107 -4.78 -22.39 -11.19
C GLY A 107 -3.34 -22.06 -10.82
N TYR A 108 -3.09 -21.20 -9.83
CA TYR A 108 -1.73 -20.93 -9.35
C TYR A 108 -1.22 -22.08 -8.49
N LYS A 109 0.01 -22.55 -8.75
CA LYS A 109 0.70 -23.55 -7.94
C LYS A 109 1.32 -22.88 -6.71
N VAL A 110 0.52 -22.73 -5.65
CA VAL A 110 0.94 -22.09 -4.39
C VAL A 110 0.67 -23.03 -3.23
N ASN A 111 1.66 -23.25 -2.37
CA ASN A 111 1.52 -24.06 -1.16
C ASN A 111 1.32 -23.17 0.07
N SER A 112 2.15 -22.13 0.21
CA SER A 112 1.97 -21.09 1.21
C SER A 112 2.50 -19.73 0.74
N ILE A 113 1.89 -18.66 1.23
CA ILE A 113 2.31 -17.29 0.94
C ILE A 113 3.09 -16.74 2.13
N VAL A 114 4.27 -16.21 1.86
CA VAL A 114 5.16 -15.64 2.86
C VAL A 114 4.94 -14.14 3.01
N SER A 115 4.84 -13.42 1.89
CA SER A 115 4.59 -11.97 1.88
C SER A 115 3.93 -11.51 0.59
N ILE A 116 3.40 -10.29 0.63
CA ILE A 116 2.76 -9.63 -0.50
C ILE A 116 3.33 -8.21 -0.57
N GLU A 117 4.01 -7.90 -1.66
CA GLU A 117 4.71 -6.63 -1.82
C GLU A 117 4.14 -5.83 -2.99
N PRO A 118 3.79 -4.53 -2.78
CA PRO A 118 3.45 -3.64 -3.86
C PRO A 118 4.70 -3.20 -4.62
N VAL A 119 4.84 -3.66 -5.87
CA VAL A 119 6.05 -3.41 -6.68
C VAL A 119 5.92 -2.14 -7.52
N LYS A 120 4.69 -1.74 -7.86
CA LYS A 120 4.46 -0.52 -8.66
C LYS A 120 3.24 0.22 -8.16
N LYS A 121 3.38 1.53 -7.98
CA LYS A 121 2.31 2.48 -7.67
C LYS A 121 2.20 3.55 -8.76
N SER A 122 1.00 4.09 -8.95
CA SER A 122 0.78 5.29 -9.75
C SER A 122 1.18 6.55 -8.98
N GLU A 123 1.17 7.69 -9.65
CA GLU A 123 1.39 9.00 -9.01
C GLU A 123 0.34 9.32 -7.93
N THR A 124 -0.88 8.76 -8.05
CA THR A 124 -1.93 8.90 -7.04
C THR A 124 -1.78 7.94 -5.86
N GLY A 125 -0.74 7.07 -5.86
CA GLY A 125 -0.46 6.10 -4.81
C GLY A 125 -1.18 4.76 -4.96
N ARG A 126 -2.04 4.59 -5.97
CA ARG A 126 -2.72 3.31 -6.24
C ARG A 126 -1.71 2.26 -6.68
N ILE A 127 -1.82 1.06 -6.12
CA ILE A 127 -0.99 -0.07 -6.50
C ILE A 127 -1.47 -0.55 -7.87
N SER A 128 -0.55 -0.71 -8.81
CA SER A 128 -0.83 -1.30 -10.13
C SER A 128 -0.38 -2.76 -10.20
N LYS A 129 0.69 -3.12 -9.48
CA LYS A 129 1.26 -4.46 -9.50
C LYS A 129 1.66 -4.94 -8.10
N LEU A 130 1.28 -6.17 -7.79
CA LEU A 130 1.62 -6.92 -6.59
C LEU A 130 2.54 -8.08 -6.93
N VAL A 131 3.45 -8.40 -6.01
CA VAL A 131 4.24 -9.63 -6.04
C VAL A 131 3.99 -10.41 -4.77
N PHE A 132 3.64 -11.69 -4.93
CA PHE A 132 3.50 -12.65 -3.85
C PHE A 132 4.78 -13.47 -3.78
N ILE A 133 5.40 -13.55 -2.60
CA ILE A 133 6.55 -14.42 -2.34
C ILE A 133 6.00 -15.69 -1.68
N ILE A 134 6.33 -16.86 -2.24
CA ILE A 134 5.87 -18.16 -1.73
C ILE A 134 7.01 -18.93 -1.05
N ASP A 135 6.70 -20.03 -0.35
CA ASP A 135 7.65 -20.84 0.45
C ASP A 135 8.92 -21.30 -0.28
N ASN A 136 8.86 -21.51 -1.59
CA ASN A 136 10.03 -21.86 -2.41
C ASN A 136 10.83 -20.65 -2.90
N ASN A 137 10.58 -19.46 -2.36
CA ASN A 137 11.13 -18.18 -2.82
C ASN A 137 10.79 -17.85 -4.29
N GLU A 138 9.81 -18.55 -4.85
CA GLU A 138 9.21 -18.21 -6.14
C GLU A 138 8.29 -16.99 -5.98
N VAL A 139 8.08 -16.29 -7.09
CA VAL A 139 7.31 -15.05 -7.13
C VAL A 139 6.14 -15.13 -8.08
N ILE A 140 4.97 -14.74 -7.62
CA ILE A 140 3.78 -14.59 -8.48
C ILE A 140 3.54 -13.10 -8.69
N ASN A 141 3.50 -12.71 -9.95
CA ASN A 141 3.22 -11.35 -10.36
C ASN A 141 1.73 -11.22 -10.69
N MET A 142 1.05 -10.23 -10.11
CA MET A 142 -0.37 -10.00 -10.34
C MET A 142 -0.67 -8.51 -10.46
N LYS A 143 -1.63 -8.11 -11.30
CA LYS A 143 -2.14 -6.73 -11.27
C LYS A 143 -2.99 -6.54 -10.02
N ALA A 144 -2.95 -5.36 -9.41
CA ALA A 144 -3.74 -5.09 -8.22
C ALA A 144 -5.25 -5.22 -8.47
N ASN A 145 -5.72 -4.91 -9.68
CA ASN A 145 -7.14 -5.05 -10.04
C ASN A 145 -7.57 -6.53 -10.17
N ASP A 146 -6.67 -7.39 -10.63
CA ASP A 146 -6.92 -8.84 -10.70
C ASP A 146 -6.97 -9.42 -9.27
N PHE A 147 -6.08 -8.97 -8.39
CA PHE A 147 -6.11 -9.31 -6.96
C PHE A 147 -7.42 -8.84 -6.31
N ARG A 148 -7.85 -7.61 -6.55
CA ARG A 148 -9.14 -7.09 -6.07
C ARG A 148 -10.30 -7.96 -6.55
N SER A 149 -10.30 -8.36 -7.82
CA SER A 149 -11.33 -9.24 -8.39
C SER A 149 -11.30 -10.65 -7.75
N LEU A 150 -10.10 -11.17 -7.46
CA LEU A 150 -9.92 -12.46 -6.79
C LEU A 150 -10.46 -12.47 -5.36
N ILE A 151 -10.20 -11.41 -4.60
CA ILE A 151 -10.64 -11.33 -3.21
C ILE A 151 -12.12 -10.96 -3.13
N GLY A 152 -12.56 -10.04 -3.97
CA GLY A 152 -13.89 -9.45 -3.98
C GLY A 152 -13.82 -7.94 -3.73
N ALA A 153 -14.55 -7.18 -4.54
CA ALA A 153 -14.59 -5.72 -4.47
C ALA A 153 -15.21 -5.18 -3.17
N ASP A 154 -15.93 -6.00 -2.42
CA ASP A 154 -16.50 -5.63 -1.12
C ASP A 154 -15.46 -5.59 0.01
N LEU A 155 -14.43 -6.45 -0.09
CA LEU A 155 -13.33 -6.52 0.88
C LEU A 155 -12.18 -5.59 0.49
N ILE A 156 -11.76 -5.67 -0.77
CA ILE A 156 -10.74 -4.77 -1.35
C ILE A 156 -11.48 -3.74 -2.19
N ARG A 157 -11.81 -2.59 -1.58
CA ARG A 157 -12.72 -1.61 -2.22
C ARG A 157 -12.06 -0.77 -3.29
N SER A 158 -10.75 -0.59 -3.21
CA SER A 158 -9.93 0.13 -4.19
C SER A 158 -8.54 -0.50 -4.29
N THR A 159 -7.73 -0.03 -5.24
CA THR A 159 -6.30 -0.35 -5.31
C THR A 159 -5.41 0.62 -4.53
N LEU A 160 -6.02 1.54 -3.77
CA LEU A 160 -5.34 2.49 -2.91
C LEU A 160 -5.33 1.94 -1.47
N PHE A 161 -4.33 1.10 -1.16
CA PHE A 161 -4.21 0.48 0.15
C PHE A 161 -2.76 0.21 0.54
N ASN A 162 -2.57 -0.06 1.83
CA ASN A 162 -1.34 -0.55 2.44
C ASN A 162 -1.56 -1.96 2.99
N ILE A 163 -0.50 -2.76 3.02
CA ILE A 163 -0.51 -4.14 3.49
C ILE A 163 0.33 -4.21 4.77
N LYS A 164 -0.20 -4.87 5.79
CA LYS A 164 0.52 -5.25 7.01
C LYS A 164 0.38 -6.74 7.22
N VAL A 165 1.42 -7.38 7.74
CA VAL A 165 1.44 -8.82 7.98
C VAL A 165 1.54 -9.07 9.48
N ILE A 166 0.71 -9.96 10.01
CA ILE A 166 0.70 -10.40 11.41
C ILE A 166 0.84 -11.92 11.44
N GLY A 167 1.62 -12.48 12.38
CA GLY A 167 1.71 -13.93 12.59
C GLY A 167 3.02 -14.59 12.14
N LYS A 168 3.93 -13.84 11.53
CA LYS A 168 5.35 -14.20 11.45
C LYS A 168 6.11 -13.10 12.17
N GLU A 169 7.01 -13.44 13.08
CA GLU A 169 8.05 -12.48 13.49
C GLU A 169 8.85 -12.12 12.24
N ILE A 170 8.40 -11.12 11.52
CA ILE A 170 9.23 -10.40 10.58
C ILE A 170 10.05 -9.50 11.50
N ASN A 171 11.29 -9.91 11.78
CA ASN A 171 12.33 -9.02 12.27
C ASN A 171 12.58 -7.96 11.20
N ILE A 172 11.69 -6.97 11.10
CA ILE A 172 11.98 -5.70 10.47
C ILE A 172 12.78 -4.96 11.52
N ALA A 173 14.10 -4.95 11.38
CA ALA A 173 14.92 -3.93 12.01
C ALA A 173 14.39 -2.58 11.51
N LYS A 174 13.47 -1.98 12.29
CA LYS A 174 13.14 -0.58 12.15
C LYS A 174 14.28 0.15 12.83
N ASP A 175 15.03 0.92 12.04
CA ASP A 175 15.78 2.06 12.56
C ASP A 175 14.74 3.05 13.13
N THR A 176 14.36 2.84 14.38
CA THR A 176 13.70 3.85 15.20
C THR A 176 14.80 4.61 15.92
N GLU A 177 15.12 5.80 15.43
CA GLU A 177 15.58 6.90 16.27
C GLU A 177 14.48 7.20 17.30
N ASP A 178 14.51 6.48 18.42
CA ASP A 178 13.79 6.88 19.62
C ASP A 178 14.79 7.47 20.61
N LYS A 179 14.67 8.79 20.77
CA LYS A 179 15.18 9.54 21.91
C LYS A 179 14.69 8.87 23.19
N LYS A 180 15.60 8.21 23.91
CA LYS A 180 15.43 7.95 25.34
C LYS A 180 16.46 8.77 26.11
N GLU A 181 15.93 9.75 26.84
CA GLU A 181 16.56 10.29 28.03
C GLU A 181 16.93 9.12 28.96
N ILE A 182 18.21 9.04 29.31
CA ILE A 182 18.67 8.38 30.54
C ILE A 182 19.65 9.36 31.18
N GLU A 183 19.21 9.97 32.27
CA GLU A 183 20.03 10.70 33.22
C GLU A 183 21.09 9.76 33.85
N ASP A 184 22.32 10.27 33.87
CA ASP A 184 23.37 10.09 34.87
C ASP A 184 23.73 8.68 35.36
N LYS A 185 24.78 8.13 34.74
CA LYS A 185 25.92 7.61 35.50
C LYS A 185 27.20 8.31 35.04
N LYS A 186 27.66 9.27 35.86
CA LYS A 186 29.00 9.85 35.81
C LYS A 186 30.04 8.74 35.99
N GLU A 187 30.65 8.30 34.90
CA GLU A 187 32.06 7.96 34.89
C GLU A 187 32.81 9.16 34.30
N GLN A 188 33.72 9.67 35.10
CA GLN A 188 34.45 10.91 34.89
C GLN A 188 35.56 10.66 33.86
N GLY A 189 35.19 10.66 32.58
CA GLY A 189 36.11 10.68 31.45
C GLY A 189 36.06 12.05 30.77
N GLU A 190 37.19 12.74 30.69
CA GLU A 190 37.32 14.01 29.98
C GLU A 190 36.82 13.88 28.53
N SER A 191 36.04 14.85 28.05
CA SER A 191 35.50 14.81 26.69
C SER A 191 36.64 14.92 25.68
N MET A 192 36.63 14.11 24.62
CA MET A 192 37.68 14.14 23.58
C MET A 192 37.88 15.50 22.91
N LYS A 193 36.85 16.36 22.90
CA LYS A 193 37.00 17.77 22.48
C LYS A 193 37.89 18.56 23.43
N GLU A 194 37.76 18.34 24.73
CA GLU A 194 38.57 18.98 25.77
C GLU A 194 40.02 18.47 25.70
N ILE A 195 40.22 17.16 25.50
CA ILE A 195 41.56 16.56 25.37
C ILE A 195 42.31 17.14 24.15
N LEU A 196 41.63 17.28 23.00
CA LEU A 196 42.22 17.82 21.77
C LEU A 196 42.51 19.33 21.85
N GLU A 197 41.75 20.08 22.65
CA GLU A 197 41.95 21.53 22.82
C GLU A 197 43.02 21.89 23.85
N GLN A 198 43.34 21.01 24.81
CA GLN A 198 44.30 21.30 25.88
C GLN A 198 45.78 21.14 25.48
N LYS A 199 46.11 20.41 24.40
CA LYS A 199 47.49 20.16 23.97
C LYS A 199 47.69 20.60 22.52
N LYS A 200 48.59 21.56 22.31
CA LYS A 200 48.86 22.14 20.98
C LYS A 200 49.89 21.35 20.14
N ASP A 201 50.67 20.46 20.75
CA ASP A 201 51.67 19.64 20.07
C ASP A 201 51.52 18.16 20.46
N TRP A 202 51.09 17.34 19.50
CA TRP A 202 50.92 15.89 19.66
C TRP A 202 52.03 15.13 18.94
N THR A 203 52.60 14.10 19.57
CA THR A 203 53.45 13.16 18.85
C THR A 203 52.64 12.08 18.14
N ILE A 204 53.13 11.61 16.97
CA ILE A 204 52.46 10.57 16.16
C ILE A 204 52.14 9.30 16.98
N LYS A 205 52.98 8.99 17.97
CA LYS A 205 52.81 7.84 18.85
C LYS A 205 51.62 7.99 19.81
N GLU A 206 51.41 9.17 20.39
CA GLU A 206 50.26 9.48 21.25
C GLU A 206 48.95 9.45 20.44
N LEU A 207 48.99 9.94 19.19
CA LEU A 207 47.83 9.92 18.29
C LEU A 207 47.43 8.48 17.92
N LEU A 208 48.41 7.60 17.67
CA LEU A 208 48.18 6.18 17.39
C LEU A 208 47.56 5.45 18.57
N GLU A 209 48.01 5.73 19.79
CA GLU A 209 47.48 5.12 21.02
C GLU A 209 46.01 5.55 21.25
N LEU A 210 45.70 6.82 21.00
CA LEU A 210 44.33 7.36 21.03
C LEU A 210 43.41 6.70 19.98
N MET A 211 43.93 6.48 18.77
CA MET A 211 43.18 5.83 17.69
C MET A 211 42.93 4.34 17.96
N MET A 212 43.89 3.65 18.59
CA MET A 212 43.75 2.24 18.98
C MET A 212 42.74 2.05 20.10
N LYS A 213 42.76 2.92 21.12
CA LYS A 213 41.77 2.91 22.20
C LYS A 213 40.33 3.06 21.67
N ARG A 214 40.14 3.93 20.66
CA ARG A 214 38.87 4.11 19.94
C ARG A 214 38.44 2.89 19.10
N LYS A 215 39.38 2.02 18.73
CA LYS A 215 39.07 0.76 18.03
C LYS A 215 38.56 -0.27 19.02
N GLU A 216 39.22 -0.41 20.17
CA GLU A 216 38.81 -1.33 21.23
C GLU A 216 37.45 -0.94 21.85
N GLU A 217 37.18 0.35 22.06
CA GLU A 217 35.88 0.84 22.53
C GLU A 217 34.76 0.54 21.51
N ARG A 218 35.04 0.72 20.20
CA ARG A 218 34.09 0.37 19.11
C ARG A 218 33.88 -1.13 18.96
N GLU A 219 34.89 -1.94 19.28
CA GLU A 219 34.79 -3.41 19.26
C GLU A 219 34.02 -3.93 20.48
N LYS A 220 34.16 -3.32 21.66
CA LYS A 220 33.34 -3.63 22.84
C LYS A 220 31.88 -3.24 22.66
N GLU A 221 31.57 -2.06 22.11
CA GLU A 221 30.19 -1.67 21.75
C GLU A 221 29.56 -2.60 20.70
N LYS A 222 30.36 -3.16 19.78
CA LYS A 222 29.91 -4.16 18.81
C LYS A 222 29.67 -5.53 19.45
N ALA A 223 30.45 -5.91 20.46
CA ALA A 223 30.31 -7.19 21.15
C ALA A 223 29.08 -7.23 22.08
N GLU A 224 28.70 -6.11 22.70
CA GLU A 224 27.45 -6.00 23.50
C GLU A 224 26.17 -5.82 22.65
N LYS A 225 26.29 -5.53 21.34
CA LYS A 225 25.17 -5.34 20.39
C LYS A 225 24.94 -6.53 19.45
N ILE A 226 25.28 -7.74 19.84
CA ILE A 226 24.84 -8.94 19.11
C ILE A 226 23.58 -9.44 19.82
N PRO A 227 22.36 -9.15 19.32
CA PRO A 227 21.16 -9.75 19.89
C PRO A 227 21.22 -11.26 19.69
N GLU A 228 21.11 -11.99 20.79
CA GLU A 228 20.93 -13.43 20.79
C GLU A 228 19.54 -13.72 20.19
N VAL A 229 19.51 -14.27 18.97
CA VAL A 229 18.26 -14.58 18.26
C VAL A 229 17.75 -15.94 18.74
N GLU A 230 16.86 -15.93 19.73
CA GLU A 230 16.05 -17.10 20.08
C GLU A 230 14.97 -17.31 19.01
N ILE A 231 15.06 -18.38 18.22
CA ILE A 231 14.03 -18.74 17.25
C ILE A 231 12.86 -19.39 18.01
N VAL A 232 11.92 -18.57 18.47
CA VAL A 232 10.63 -19.07 18.98
C VAL A 232 9.72 -19.34 17.78
N LYS A 233 9.40 -20.62 17.52
CA LYS A 233 8.38 -20.98 16.53
C LYS A 233 7.02 -20.48 17.00
N SER A 234 6.63 -19.29 16.56
CA SER A 234 5.27 -18.80 16.71
C SER A 234 4.34 -19.63 15.83
N ASN A 235 3.39 -20.31 16.46
CA ASN A 235 2.39 -21.16 15.80
C ASN A 235 1.15 -20.35 15.35
N THR A 236 1.28 -19.01 15.22
CA THR A 236 0.15 -18.19 14.79
C THR A 236 0.00 -18.25 13.27
N PRO A 237 -1.23 -18.45 12.77
CA PRO A 237 -1.49 -18.38 11.34
C PRO A 237 -1.14 -16.98 10.82
N LEU A 238 -0.54 -16.93 9.64
CA LEU A 238 -0.21 -15.68 8.97
C LEU A 238 -1.49 -15.00 8.49
N THR A 239 -1.68 -13.73 8.84
CA THR A 239 -2.82 -12.91 8.44
C THR A 239 -2.33 -11.62 7.79
N PHE A 240 -2.90 -11.31 6.62
CA PHE A 240 -2.64 -10.08 5.88
C PHE A 240 -3.74 -9.07 6.18
N ILE A 241 -3.36 -7.91 6.72
CA ILE A 241 -4.25 -6.77 6.96
C ILE A 241 -4.06 -5.76 5.85
N PHE A 242 -5.14 -5.43 5.17
CA PHE A 242 -5.20 -4.40 4.15
C PHE A 242 -5.96 -3.21 4.73
N SER A 243 -5.36 -2.02 4.67
CA SER A 243 -6.00 -0.77 5.07
C SER A 243 -5.89 0.23 3.93
N GLY A 244 -7.01 0.73 3.45
CA GLY A 244 -7.05 1.59 2.27
C GLY A 244 -8.11 2.67 2.33
N SER A 245 -8.15 3.46 1.26
CA SER A 245 -9.14 4.53 1.07
C SER A 245 -9.75 4.51 -0.33
N GLY A 246 -10.90 5.16 -0.46
CA GLY A 246 -11.68 5.17 -1.70
C GLY A 246 -12.41 3.85 -1.98
N ASN A 247 -13.31 3.91 -2.96
CA ASN A 247 -14.20 2.85 -3.36
C ASN A 247 -14.49 2.97 -4.87
N GLY A 248 -13.91 2.06 -5.67
CA GLY A 248 -13.94 2.12 -7.13
C GLY A 248 -13.26 0.94 -7.76
#